data_AF-A0A944UIA0-F1
#
_entry.id   AF-A0A944UIA0-F1
#
_cell.length_a   1.000
_cell.length_b   1.000
_cell.length_c   1.000
_cell.angle_alpha   90.00
_cell.angle_beta   90.00
_cell.angle_gamma   90.00
#
_symmetry.space_group_name_H-M   'P 1'
#
loop_
_entity.id
_entity.type
_entity.pdbx_description
1 polymer ?
#
loop_
_entity_poly.entity_id
_entity_poly.type
_entity_poly.pdbx_seq_one_letter_code
_entity_poly.pdbx_strand_id
1 'polypeptide(L)' 'MNAIKEFLFSFWFLLCMVLAVFCDRLQAKDSKKSELRVMSFNIRLGVANDGKNRWDLRKDLVVETIRKYNPDLL' A
#
# COMPACT_ATOMS: atom_id res chain seq x y z
N MET A 1 -9.18 51.82 27.16
CA MET A 1 -8.09 51.20 26.37
C MET A 1 -7.83 49.74 26.77
N ASN A 2 -7.92 49.36 28.05
CA ASN A 2 -7.70 47.96 28.48
C ASN A 2 -8.84 47.00 28.12
N ALA A 3 -10.11 47.38 28.31
CA ALA A 3 -11.26 46.52 27.99
C ALA A 3 -11.32 46.08 26.50
N ILE A 4 -10.91 46.96 25.58
CA ILE A 4 -10.85 46.64 24.15
C ILE A 4 -9.74 45.62 23.87
N LYS A 5 -8.59 45.71 24.57
CA LYS A 5 -7.49 44.75 24.43
C LYS A 5 -7.88 43.37 24.96
N GLU A 6 -8.58 43.30 26.10
CA GLU A 6 -9.08 42.03 26.66
C GLU A 6 -10.10 41.35 25.73
N PHE A 7 -11.00 42.14 25.13
CA PHE A 7 -11.98 41.65 24.17
C PHE A 7 -11.30 41.10 22.90
N LEU A 8 -10.34 41.84 22.35
CA LEU A 8 -9.57 41.41 21.18
C LEU A 8 -8.72 40.16 21.47
N PHE A 9 -8.12 40.08 22.67
CA PHE A 9 -7.36 38.90 23.10
C PHE A 9 -8.25 37.66 23.21
N SER A 10 -9.42 37.80 23.85
CA SER A 10 -10.39 36.70 23.99
C SER A 10 -10.92 36.23 22.64
N PHE A 11 -11.17 37.16 21.72
CA PHE A 11 -11.62 36.85 20.36
C PHE A 11 -10.55 36.07 19.58
N TRP A 12 -9.29 36.52 19.62
CA TRP A 12 -8.18 35.81 18.98
C TRP A 12 -7.94 34.44 19.59
N PHE A 13 -8.04 34.30 20.92
CA PHE A 13 -7.91 33.03 21.60
C PHE A 13 -9.00 32.03 21.18
N LEU A 14 -10.26 32.50 21.09
CA LEU A 14 -11.38 31.69 20.64
C LEU A 14 -11.23 31.29 19.16
N LEU A 15 -10.77 32.22 18.30
CA LEU A 15 -10.50 31.94 16.90
C LEU A 15 -9.40 30.87 16.74
N CYS A 16 -8.31 30.97 17.49
CA CYS A 16 -7.25 29.95 17.50
C CYS A 16 -7.76 28.58 17.95
N MET A 17 -8.60 28.53 19.00
CA MET A 17 -9.20 27.28 19.48
C MET A 17 -10.10 26.64 18.41
N VAL A 18 -10.92 27.44 17.72
CA VAL A 18 -11.77 26.94 16.62
C VAL A 18 -10.91 26.43 15.47
N LEU A 19 -9.90 27.19 15.03
CA LEU A 19 -9.01 26.77 13.94
C LEU A 19 -8.24 25.49 14.25
N ALA A 20 -7.79 25.30 15.49
CA ALA A 20 -7.12 24.08 15.92
C ALA A 20 -8.03 22.84 15.78
N VAL A 21 -9.29 22.93 16.23
CA VAL A 21 -10.27 21.84 16.13
C VAL A 21 -10.61 21.49 14.68
N PHE A 22 -10.64 22.47 13.78
CA PHE A 22 -10.88 22.22 12.35
C PHE A 22 -9.65 21.61 11.64
N CYS A 23 -8.43 21.92 12.09
CA CYS A 23 -7.20 21.39 11.48
C CYS A 23 -7.06 19.87 11.68
N ASP A 24 -7.41 19.35 12.86
CA ASP A 24 -7.36 17.90 13.17
C ASP A 24 -8.32 17.06 12.29
N ARG A 25 -9.37 17.69 11.73
CA ARG A 25 -10.34 17.01 10.85
C ARG A 25 -9.82 16.84 9.42
N LEU A 26 -8.73 17.50 9.03
CA LEU A 26 -8.12 17.41 7.70
C LEU A 26 -7.11 16.26 7.57
N GLN A 27 -7.32 15.16 8.30
CA GLN A 27 -6.48 13.99 8.15
C GLN A 27 -6.83 13.30 6.82
N ALA A 28 -6.00 13.54 5.80
CA ALA A 28 -6.09 12.85 4.53
C ALA A 28 -5.96 11.34 4.81
N LYS A 29 -7.05 10.60 4.59
CA LYS A 29 -7.05 9.15 4.73
C LYS A 29 -6.13 8.60 3.64
N ASP A 30 -4.96 8.15 4.04
CA ASP A 30 -4.00 7.57 3.11
C ASP A 30 -4.66 6.34 2.45
N SER A 31 -4.94 6.45 1.15
CA SER A 31 -5.47 5.35 0.37
C SER A 31 -4.33 4.35 0.24
N LYS A 32 -4.28 3.33 1.12
CA LYS A 32 -3.37 2.20 0.97
C LYS A 32 -3.44 1.69 -0.47
N LYS A 33 -2.46 2.08 -1.29
CA LYS A 33 -2.26 1.47 -2.60
C LYS A 33 -1.94 0.01 -2.32
N SER A 34 -2.81 -0.90 -2.76
CA SER A 34 -2.45 -2.31 -2.82
C SER A 34 -1.27 -2.43 -3.77
N GLU A 35 -0.11 -2.85 -3.27
CA GLU A 35 1.05 -3.12 -4.11
C GLU A 35 0.71 -4.30 -5.02
N LEU A 36 0.86 -4.11 -6.34
CA LEU A 36 0.65 -5.18 -7.32
C LEU A 36 1.88 -6.08 -7.35
N ARG A 37 1.70 -7.37 -7.09
CA ARG A 37 2.77 -8.36 -7.10
C ARG A 37 2.85 -9.00 -8.49
N VAL A 38 3.93 -8.69 -9.21
CA VAL A 38 4.17 -9.20 -10.57
C VAL A 38 5.31 -10.21 -10.55
N MET A 39 5.14 -11.34 -11.22
CA MET A 39 6.17 -12.35 -11.43
C MET A 39 6.41 -12.53 -12.94
N SER A 40 7.64 -12.82 -13.33
CA SER A 40 7.96 -13.34 -14.67
C SER A 40 8.74 -14.62 -14.48
N PHE A 41 8.27 -15.73 -15.04
CA PHE A 41 8.86 -17.04 -14.77
C PHE A 41 8.98 -17.89 -16.03
N ASN A 42 10.22 -18.11 -16.48
CA ASN A 42 10.48 -19.04 -17.56
C ASN A 42 10.43 -20.48 -17.03
N ILE A 43 9.37 -21.21 -17.37
CA ILE A 43 9.15 -22.59 -16.92
C ILE A 43 9.87 -23.66 -17.76
N ARG A 44 10.56 -23.24 -18.83
CA ARG A 44 11.16 -24.07 -19.90
C ARG A 44 10.13 -24.86 -20.71
N LEU A 45 10.37 -24.97 -22.02
CA LEU A 45 9.52 -25.73 -22.94
C LEU A 45 9.42 -27.21 -22.53
N GLY A 46 8.20 -27.74 -22.40
CA GLY A 46 7.98 -29.08 -21.86
C GLY A 46 8.27 -30.26 -22.80
N VAL A 47 8.49 -30.01 -24.10
CA VAL A 47 8.79 -31.06 -25.10
C VAL A 47 10.29 -31.26 -25.34
N ALA A 48 11.16 -30.55 -24.60
CA ALA A 48 12.59 -30.72 -24.71
C ALA A 48 13.06 -32.06 -24.10
N ASN A 49 14.15 -32.62 -24.63
CA ASN A 49 14.77 -33.83 -24.08
C ASN A 49 15.58 -33.51 -22.81
N ASP A 50 14.86 -33.19 -21.74
CA ASP A 50 15.45 -32.74 -20.46
C ASP A 50 15.76 -33.91 -19.49
N GLY A 51 15.54 -35.17 -19.89
CA GLY A 51 15.87 -36.35 -19.10
C GLY A 51 15.24 -36.35 -17.69
N LYS A 52 16.08 -36.24 -16.65
CA LYS A 52 15.64 -36.15 -15.24
C LYS A 52 14.94 -34.81 -14.92
N ASN A 53 15.14 -33.79 -15.74
CA ASN A 53 14.53 -32.47 -15.62
C ASN A 53 13.35 -32.30 -16.60
N ARG A 54 12.75 -33.38 -17.12
CA ARG A 54 11.56 -33.27 -17.97
C ARG A 54 10.37 -32.63 -17.24
N TRP A 55 9.49 -32.01 -18.00
CA TRP A 55 8.33 -31.27 -17.47
C TRP A 55 7.48 -32.09 -16.50
N ASP A 56 7.24 -33.36 -16.80
CA ASP A 56 6.41 -34.24 -15.96
C ASP A 56 6.93 -34.40 -14.53
N LEU A 57 8.24 -34.23 -14.31
CA LEU A 57 8.86 -34.31 -12.98
C LEU A 57 8.98 -32.94 -12.28
N ARG A 58 8.78 -31.83 -13.00
CA ARG A 58 9.00 -30.47 -12.48
C ARG A 58 7.73 -29.62 -12.35
N LYS A 59 6.64 -30.01 -13.02
CA LYS A 59 5.41 -29.22 -13.05
C LYS A 59 4.86 -28.92 -11.65
N ASP A 60 4.97 -29.86 -10.73
CA ASP A 60 4.49 -29.68 -9.36
C ASP A 60 5.32 -28.63 -8.61
N LEU A 61 6.66 -28.65 -8.78
CA LEU A 61 7.55 -27.63 -8.22
C LEU A 61 7.27 -26.23 -8.80
N VAL A 62 6.94 -26.14 -10.09
CA VAL A 62 6.56 -24.87 -10.74
C VAL A 62 5.28 -24.32 -10.10
N VAL A 63 4.26 -25.16 -9.94
CA VAL A 63 3.00 -24.78 -9.30
C VAL A 63 3.22 -24.38 -7.84
N GLU A 64 4.03 -25.13 -7.10
CA GLU A 64 4.39 -24.80 -5.71
C GLU A 64 5.09 -23.44 -5.63
N THR A 65 6.02 -23.17 -6.54
CA THR A 65 6.74 -21.89 -6.61
C THR A 65 5.77 -20.74 -6.83
N ILE A 66 4.88 -20.83 -7.83
CA ILE A 66 3.88 -19.79 -8.11
C ILE A 66 2.98 -19.54 -6.89
N ARG A 67 2.49 -20.61 -6.24
CA ARG A 67 1.65 -20.49 -5.03
C ARG A 67 2.40 -19.86 -3.86
N LYS A 68 3.66 -20.23 -3.65
CA LYS A 68 4.50 -19.68 -2.58
C LYS A 68 4.70 -18.18 -2.74
N TYR A 69 4.94 -17.72 -3.97
CA TYR A 69 5.09 -16.30 -4.24
C TYR A 69 3.76 -15.57 -4.36
N ASN A 70 2.64 -16.25 -4.63
CA ASN A 70 1.29 -15.66 -4.72
C ASN A 70 1.26 -14.32 -5.49
N PRO A 71 1.74 -14.29 -6.76
CA PRO A 71 1.67 -13.08 -7.58
C PRO A 71 0.22 -12.81 -8.02
N ASP A 72 -0.12 -11.53 -8.19
CA ASP A 72 -1.39 -11.10 -8.77
C ASP A 72 -1.38 -11.23 -10.30
N LEU A 73 -0.19 -11.13 -10.90
CA LEU A 73 0.05 -11.26 -12.33
C LEU A 73 1.35 -12.06 -12.57
N LEU A 74 1.29 -13.03 -13.49
CA LEU A 74 2.40 -13.92 -13.87
C LEU A 74 2.64 -13.88 -15.38
#